data_AF-A0AAT9RVP6-F1
#
_entry.id   AF-A0AAT9RVP6-F1
#
_cell.length_a   1.000
_cell.length_b   1.000
_cell.length_c   1.000
_cell.angle_alpha   90.00
_cell.angle_beta   90.00
_cell.angle_gamma   90.00
#
_symmetry.space_group_name_H-M   'P 1'
#
loop_
_entity.id
_entity.type
_entity.pdbx_description
1 polymer ?
#
loop_
_entity_poly.entity_id
_entity_poly.type
_entity_poly.pdbx_seq_one_letter_code
_entity_poly.pdbx_strand_id
1 'polypeptide(L)'
;MLNGEARRGYWCECWTEDLTDEGELVLRASFDAYSAPQADRWVAVALRTISPAFDPEASEQAWQWLYDGRIETRRALLRSEPCTVSVTFDSTRITWTIRPVIFLPLAHRQGTELLACAYDFKPHTGRSNQPPRCG
;
A
#
# COMPACT_ATOMS: atom_id res chain seq x y z
N MET A 1 -12.13 -29.27 -4.18
CA MET A 1 -13.03 -28.13 -4.43
C MET A 1 -12.52 -26.96 -3.59
N LEU A 2 -12.07 -25.90 -4.22
CA LEU A 2 -11.62 -24.68 -3.53
C LEU A 2 -12.85 -23.82 -3.25
N ASN A 3 -13.44 -23.94 -2.06
CA ASN A 3 -14.54 -23.08 -1.59
C ASN A 3 -14.04 -21.70 -1.09
N GLY A 4 -12.93 -21.20 -1.65
CA GLY A 4 -12.50 -19.83 -1.39
C GLY A 4 -13.27 -18.92 -2.33
N GLU A 5 -14.19 -18.11 -1.83
CA GLU A 5 -14.80 -17.05 -2.63
C GLU A 5 -13.88 -15.82 -2.68
N ALA A 6 -13.84 -15.18 -3.85
CA ALA A 6 -13.14 -13.93 -4.05
C ALA A 6 -13.72 -12.84 -3.13
N ARG A 7 -12.86 -12.18 -2.35
CA ARG A 7 -13.27 -11.23 -1.31
C ARG A 7 -12.96 -9.81 -1.76
N ARG A 8 -13.98 -8.95 -1.80
CA ARG A 8 -13.77 -7.50 -1.99
C ARG A 8 -13.05 -6.90 -0.79
N GLY A 9 -12.15 -5.96 -1.07
CA GLY A 9 -11.47 -5.17 -0.05
C GLY A 9 -10.73 -4.00 -0.67
N TYR A 10 -9.73 -3.52 0.04
CA TYR A 10 -8.91 -2.37 -0.34
C TYR A 10 -7.45 -2.73 -0.14
N TRP A 11 -6.65 -2.43 -1.17
CA TRP A 11 -5.22 -2.47 -1.08
C TRP A 11 -4.74 -1.07 -0.71
N CYS A 12 -4.08 -0.96 0.43
CA CYS A 12 -3.57 0.30 0.94
C CYS A 12 -2.04 0.33 0.83
N GLU A 13 -1.48 1.45 0.39
CA GLU A 13 -0.03 1.67 0.33
C GLU A 13 0.32 3.02 0.92
N CYS A 14 1.51 3.11 1.52
CA CYS A 14 2.10 4.34 2.03
C CYS A 14 3.43 4.54 1.30
N TRP A 15 3.54 5.68 0.64
CA TRP A 15 4.68 6.07 -0.16
C TRP A 15 5.30 7.33 0.42
N THR A 16 6.61 7.47 0.27
CA THR A 16 7.31 8.72 0.54
C THR A 16 8.09 9.16 -0.69
N GLU A 17 8.03 10.44 -0.99
CA GLU A 17 8.71 11.10 -2.11
C GLU A 17 9.50 12.28 -1.54
N ASP A 18 10.77 12.42 -1.93
CA ASP A 18 11.56 13.64 -1.70
C ASP A 18 11.31 14.64 -2.84
N LEU A 19 10.98 15.88 -2.50
CA LEU A 19 10.56 16.91 -3.45
C LEU A 19 11.72 17.79 -3.95
N THR A 20 12.96 17.54 -3.52
CA THR A 20 14.09 18.47 -3.79
C THR A 20 14.87 18.20 -5.08
N ASP A 21 14.96 16.96 -5.58
CA ASP A 21 15.22 16.58 -7.00
C ASP A 21 15.36 15.05 -7.14
N GLU A 22 14.89 14.46 -8.24
CA GLU A 22 14.90 12.99 -8.53
C GLU A 22 14.50 12.09 -7.34
N GLY A 23 13.59 12.55 -6.48
CA GLY A 23 13.18 11.80 -5.30
C GLY A 23 12.55 10.45 -5.66
N GLU A 24 13.22 9.36 -5.30
CA GLU A 24 12.68 8.02 -5.48
C GLU A 24 11.38 7.88 -4.70
N LEU A 25 10.32 7.40 -5.38
CA LEU A 25 9.07 7.07 -4.71
C LEU A 25 9.26 5.75 -3.94
N VAL A 26 9.48 5.85 -2.64
CA VAL A 26 9.77 4.69 -1.79
C VAL A 26 8.51 4.18 -1.10
N LEU A 27 8.18 2.91 -1.33
CA LEU A 27 7.13 2.21 -0.59
C LEU A 27 7.57 1.99 0.86
N ARG A 28 6.83 2.55 1.82
CA ARG A 28 7.09 2.39 3.26
C ARG A 28 6.25 1.30 3.91
N ALA A 29 5.02 1.13 3.44
CA ALA A 29 4.12 0.12 3.97
C ALA A 29 3.05 -0.26 2.95
N SER A 30 2.56 -1.50 3.06
CA SER A 30 1.38 -1.99 2.37
C SER A 30 0.49 -2.73 3.36
N PHE A 31 -0.83 -2.63 3.17
CA PHE A 31 -1.82 -3.22 4.07
C PHE A 31 -3.09 -3.63 3.32
N ASP A 32 -3.53 -4.86 3.57
CA ASP A 32 -4.80 -5.38 3.05
C ASP A 32 -5.94 -5.09 4.02
N ALA A 33 -6.88 -4.24 3.60
CA ALA A 33 -8.07 -3.92 4.36
C ALA A 33 -9.29 -4.63 3.76
N TYR A 34 -10.08 -5.28 4.60
CA TYR A 34 -11.29 -5.99 4.19
C TYR A 34 -12.58 -5.22 4.43
N SER A 35 -12.47 -3.95 4.82
CA SER A 35 -13.60 -3.04 4.97
C SER A 35 -13.13 -1.58 4.86
N ALA A 36 -14.03 -0.69 4.43
CA ALA A 36 -13.75 0.74 4.35
C ALA A 36 -13.28 1.33 5.71
N PRO A 37 -13.91 1.00 6.86
CA PRO A 37 -13.46 1.50 8.16
C PRO A 37 -12.05 1.00 8.55
N GLN A 38 -11.66 -0.19 8.11
CA GLN A 38 -10.33 -0.74 8.38
C GLN A 38 -9.26 0.01 7.58
N ALA A 39 -9.51 0.28 6.29
CA ALA A 39 -8.61 1.05 5.44
C ALA A 39 -8.43 2.49 5.95
N ASP A 40 -9.55 3.17 6.25
CA ASP A 40 -9.58 4.49 6.86
C ASP A 40 -8.83 4.56 8.20
N ARG A 41 -9.05 3.57 9.07
CA ARG A 41 -8.37 3.51 10.38
C ARG A 41 -6.86 3.31 10.22
N TRP A 42 -6.41 2.57 9.22
CA TRP A 42 -4.98 2.35 8.98
C TRP A 42 -4.24 3.67 8.73
N VAL A 43 -4.76 4.53 7.85
CA VAL A 43 -4.21 5.88 7.60
C VAL A 43 -4.27 6.74 8.86
N ALA A 44 -5.41 6.71 9.56
CA ALA A 44 -5.61 7.53 10.75
C ALA A 44 -4.73 7.12 11.95
N VAL A 45 -4.32 5.86 12.04
CA VAL A 45 -3.33 5.40 13.03
C VAL A 45 -1.95 5.89 12.61
N ALA A 46 -1.55 5.68 11.35
CA ALA A 46 -0.25 6.11 10.85
C ALA A 46 -0.02 7.62 11.06
N LEU A 47 -0.98 8.46 10.66
CA LEU A 47 -0.90 9.91 10.83
C LEU A 47 -0.77 10.33 12.29
N ARG A 48 -1.56 9.76 13.20
CA ARG A 48 -1.45 10.06 14.64
C ARG A 48 -0.09 9.66 15.21
N THR A 49 0.49 8.57 14.73
CA THR A 49 1.79 8.08 15.20
C THR A 49 2.93 9.00 14.78
N ILE A 50 2.89 9.54 13.57
CA ILE A 50 4.00 10.35 13.03
C ILE A 50 3.80 11.86 13.24
N SER A 51 2.58 12.31 13.54
CA SER A 51 2.27 13.73 13.74
C SER A 51 3.17 14.45 14.76
N PRO A 52 3.65 13.84 15.87
CA PRO A 52 4.57 14.53 16.78
C PRO A 52 5.93 14.90 16.16
N ALA A 53 6.30 14.31 15.01
CA ALA A 53 7.54 14.61 14.31
C ALA A 53 7.37 15.68 13.21
N PHE A 54 6.14 16.13 12.96
CA PHE A 54 5.84 17.11 11.93
C PHE A 54 6.11 18.55 12.40
N ASP A 55 6.46 19.41 11.44
CA ASP A 55 6.41 20.85 11.62
C ASP A 55 4.95 21.33 11.81
N PRO A 56 4.71 22.60 12.19
CA PRO A 56 3.36 23.12 12.41
C PRO A 56 2.44 23.03 11.18
N GLU A 57 2.97 23.18 9.97
CA GLU A 57 2.18 23.17 8.73
C GLU A 57 1.74 21.75 8.37
N ALA A 58 2.66 20.79 8.43
CA ALA A 58 2.37 19.38 8.24
C ALA A 58 1.45 18.82 9.33
N SER A 59 1.60 19.32 10.56
CA SER A 59 0.68 19.00 11.66
C SER A 59 -0.73 19.46 11.32
N GLU A 60 -0.91 20.71 10.88
CA GLU A 60 -2.21 21.25 10.49
C GLU A 60 -2.85 20.44 9.35
N GLN A 61 -2.09 20.08 8.32
CA GLN A 61 -2.57 19.18 7.25
C GLN A 61 -3.06 17.83 7.81
N ALA A 62 -2.29 17.22 8.71
CA ALA A 62 -2.66 15.97 9.36
C ALA A 62 -3.93 16.12 10.22
N TRP A 63 -4.08 17.23 10.96
CA TRP A 63 -5.27 17.56 11.74
C TRP A 63 -6.50 17.75 10.84
N GLN A 64 -6.40 18.55 9.78
CA GLN A 64 -7.49 18.75 8.83
C GLN A 64 -7.99 17.43 8.25
N TRP A 65 -7.08 16.53 7.86
CA TRP A 65 -7.52 15.21 7.39
C TRP A 65 -8.14 14.37 8.52
N LEU A 66 -7.52 14.32 9.70
CA LEU A 66 -7.98 13.48 10.82
C LEU A 66 -9.40 13.82 11.29
N TYR A 67 -9.80 15.09 11.17
CA TYR A 67 -11.07 15.61 11.68
C TYR A 67 -12.10 15.85 10.56
N ASP A 68 -11.70 16.51 9.46
CA ASP A 68 -12.63 16.91 8.40
C ASP A 68 -12.54 15.99 7.17
N GLY A 69 -11.32 15.64 6.74
CA GLY A 69 -11.08 14.85 5.52
C GLY A 69 -11.43 13.35 5.64
N ARG A 70 -11.53 12.84 6.87
CA ARG A 70 -11.79 11.43 7.16
C ARG A 70 -13.19 10.98 6.72
N ILE A 71 -14.18 11.86 6.85
CA ILE A 71 -15.56 11.59 6.43
C ILE A 71 -15.62 11.40 4.91
N GLU A 72 -14.95 12.28 4.15
CA GLU A 72 -14.92 12.19 2.69
C GLU A 72 -14.14 10.97 2.21
N THR A 73 -13.02 10.66 2.85
CA THR A 73 -12.26 9.42 2.60
C THR A 73 -13.16 8.21 2.78
N ARG A 74 -13.83 8.10 3.93
CA ARG A 74 -14.74 6.98 4.20
C ARG A 74 -15.90 6.91 3.21
N ARG A 75 -16.43 8.06 2.78
CA ARG A 75 -17.52 8.13 1.80
C ARG A 75 -17.07 7.63 0.43
N ALA A 76 -15.89 8.03 -0.05
CA ALA A 76 -15.30 7.52 -1.29
C ALA A 76 -15.09 6.00 -1.23
N LEU A 77 -14.53 5.49 -0.13
CA LEU A 77 -14.34 4.05 0.06
C LEU A 77 -15.67 3.30 0.05
N LEU A 78 -16.72 3.81 0.71
CA LEU A 78 -18.04 3.18 0.67
C LEU A 78 -18.64 3.13 -0.75
N ARG A 79 -18.25 4.05 -1.64
CA ARG A 79 -18.60 4.03 -3.07
C ARG A 79 -17.65 3.19 -3.92
N SER A 80 -16.69 2.48 -3.30
CA SER A 80 -15.62 1.75 -3.99
C SER A 80 -14.81 2.64 -4.93
N GLU A 81 -14.57 3.89 -4.53
CA GLU A 81 -13.71 4.82 -5.26
C GLU A 81 -12.29 4.76 -4.69
N PRO A 82 -11.25 4.76 -5.55
CA PRO A 82 -9.89 4.99 -5.09
C PRO A 82 -9.76 6.36 -4.43
N CYS A 83 -8.97 6.46 -3.37
CA CYS A 83 -8.68 7.73 -2.73
C CYS A 83 -7.21 7.85 -2.31
N THR A 84 -6.79 9.10 -2.12
CA THR A 84 -5.43 9.46 -1.78
C THR A 84 -5.46 10.47 -0.64
N VAL A 85 -4.54 10.29 0.30
CA VAL A 85 -4.30 11.21 1.41
C VAL A 85 -2.82 11.56 1.36
N SER A 86 -2.48 12.85 1.43
CA SER A 86 -1.09 13.28 1.42
C SER A 86 -0.83 14.31 2.51
N VAL A 87 0.36 14.24 3.09
CA VAL A 87 0.91 15.26 3.98
C VAL A 87 2.32 15.58 3.51
N THR A 88 2.65 16.85 3.42
CA THR A 88 4.01 17.30 3.07
C THR A 88 4.64 17.95 4.30
N PHE A 89 5.84 17.50 4.67
CA PHE A 89 6.66 18.09 5.74
C PHE A 89 8.08 18.30 5.21
N ASP A 90 8.63 19.50 5.40
CA ASP A 90 9.90 19.92 4.78
C ASP A 90 9.95 19.57 3.27
N SER A 91 10.86 18.69 2.87
CA SER A 91 11.06 18.19 1.51
C SER A 91 10.36 16.86 1.26
N THR A 92 9.74 16.23 2.25
CA THR A 92 9.17 14.89 2.14
C THR A 92 7.65 14.93 2.01
N ARG A 93 7.12 14.36 0.93
CA ARG A 93 5.70 14.07 0.77
C ARG A 93 5.41 12.63 1.18
N ILE A 94 4.51 12.44 2.13
CA ILE A 94 3.97 11.14 2.48
C ILE A 94 2.60 11.01 1.82
N THR A 95 2.39 9.93 1.08
CA THR A 95 1.13 9.67 0.37
C THR A 95 0.60 8.28 0.69
N TRP A 96 -0.62 8.24 1.22
CA TRP A 96 -1.40 7.02 1.37
C TRP A 96 -2.36 6.87 0.19
N THR A 97 -2.28 5.76 -0.52
CA THR A 97 -3.24 5.38 -1.55
C THR A 97 -4.10 4.24 -1.05
N ILE A 98 -5.39 4.29 -1.36
CA ILE A 98 -6.33 3.22 -1.06
C ILE A 98 -7.10 2.90 -2.33
N ARG A 99 -6.91 1.69 -2.86
CA ARG A 99 -7.60 1.24 -4.08
C ARG A 99 -8.52 0.05 -3.80
N PRO A 100 -9.74 0.03 -4.34
CA PRO A 100 -10.63 -1.13 -4.23
C PRO A 100 -10.04 -2.30 -5.02
N VAL A 101 -10.06 -3.50 -4.44
CA VAL A 101 -9.54 -4.73 -5.07
C VAL A 101 -10.45 -5.92 -4.77
N ILE A 102 -10.27 -6.97 -5.56
CA ILE A 102 -10.82 -8.29 -5.29
C ILE A 102 -9.65 -9.19 -4.90
N PHE A 103 -9.59 -9.57 -3.63
CA PHE A 103 -8.64 -10.55 -3.13
C PHE A 103 -9.06 -11.93 -3.59
N LEU A 104 -8.20 -12.55 -4.41
CA LEU A 104 -8.40 -13.93 -4.81
C LEU A 104 -7.94 -14.85 -3.68
N PRO A 105 -8.72 -15.89 -3.37
CA PRO A 105 -8.29 -16.92 -2.44
C PRO A 105 -7.17 -17.68 -3.14
N LEU A 106 -5.95 -17.48 -2.67
CA LEU A 106 -4.85 -18.30 -3.09
C LEU A 106 -5.13 -19.73 -2.62
N ALA A 107 -5.19 -20.66 -3.57
CA ALA A 107 -5.31 -22.07 -3.25
C ALA A 107 -4.18 -22.44 -2.26
N HIS A 108 -4.56 -22.83 -1.04
CA HIS A 108 -3.67 -23.32 0.02
C HIS A 108 -2.72 -22.33 0.73
N ARG A 109 -3.20 -21.16 1.17
CA ARG A 109 -2.52 -20.44 2.27
C ARG A 109 -3.40 -20.37 3.52
N GLN A 110 -3.42 -21.45 4.29
CA GLN A 110 -3.94 -21.45 5.66
C GLN A 110 -2.84 -20.88 6.58
N GLY A 111 -2.81 -19.56 6.76
CA GLY A 111 -1.98 -18.91 7.78
C GLY A 111 -0.46 -19.07 7.64
N THR A 112 0.22 -18.00 7.18
CA THR A 112 1.68 -17.77 7.22
C THR A 112 2.61 -18.78 6.52
N GLU A 113 2.29 -20.07 6.48
CA GLU A 113 3.11 -21.09 5.83
C GLU A 113 2.98 -21.02 4.30
N LEU A 114 4.13 -20.94 3.65
CA LEU A 114 4.24 -21.13 2.22
C LEU A 114 4.24 -22.63 1.93
N LEU A 115 3.57 -23.02 0.84
CA LEU A 115 3.60 -24.39 0.34
C LEU A 115 5.04 -24.86 0.08
N ALA A 116 5.28 -26.17 0.21
CA ALA A 116 6.56 -26.77 -0.15
C ALA A 116 7.02 -26.37 -1.57
N CYS A 117 6.08 -26.29 -2.53
CA CYS A 117 6.36 -25.89 -3.91
C CYS A 117 6.76 -24.41 -4.07
N ALA A 118 6.53 -23.55 -3.08
CA ALA A 118 7.01 -22.17 -3.11
C ALA A 118 8.53 -22.11 -3.01
N TYR A 119 9.16 -23.09 -2.36
CA TYR A 119 10.62 -23.23 -2.30
C TYR A 119 11.21 -23.90 -3.54
N ASP A 120 10.39 -24.61 -4.32
CA ASP A 120 10.80 -25.24 -5.57
C ASP A 120 10.90 -24.24 -6.74
N PHE A 121 10.38 -23.02 -6.56
CA PHE A 121 10.52 -21.97 -7.56
C PHE A 121 11.98 -21.54 -7.67
N LYS A 122 12.67 -22.03 -8.70
CA LYS A 122 13.98 -21.50 -9.10
C LYS A 122 13.74 -20.35 -10.07
N PRO A 123 13.97 -19.08 -9.66
CA PRO A 123 13.89 -17.96 -10.59
C PRO A 123 14.83 -18.26 -11.76
N HIS A 124 14.30 -18.22 -12.98
CA HIS A 124 15.11 -18.38 -14.16
C HIS A 124 16.08 -17.20 -14.21
N THR A 125 17.31 -17.40 -13.74
CA THR A 125 18.42 -16.49 -14.02
C THR A 125 18.61 -16.48 -15.52
N GLY A 126 18.18 -15.40 -16.15
CA GLY A 126 18.22 -15.22 -17.60
C GLY A 126 19.57 -15.60 -18.17
N ARG A 127 19.54 -16.62 -19.02
CA ARG A 127 20.38 -16.87 -20.20
C ARG A 127 21.70 -16.08 -20.24
N SER A 128 22.79 -16.73 -19.86
CA SER A 128 24.15 -16.29 -20.22
C SER A 128 24.22 -16.03 -21.73
N ASN A 129 24.58 -14.81 -22.10
CA ASN A 129 25.03 -14.48 -23.46
C ASN A 129 26.25 -15.34 -23.77
N GLN A 130 26.07 -16.42 -24.53
CA GLN A 130 27.17 -17.13 -25.17
C GLN A 130 27.02 -16.91 -26.68
N PRO A 131 27.99 -16.25 -27.34
CA PRO A 131 27.94 -16.09 -28.79
C PRO A 131 28.15 -17.48 -29.44
N PRO A 132 27.52 -17.74 -30.60
CA PRO A 132 27.69 -19.02 -31.28
C PRO A 132 29.15 -19.16 -31.75
N ARG A 133 29.81 -20.25 -31.35
CA ARG A 133 31.03 -20.71 -32.01
C ARG A 133 30.62 -21.51 -33.24
N CYS A 134 30.96 -21.00 -34.42
CA CYS A 134 31.07 -21.80 -35.64
C CYS A 134 32.53 -22.25 -35.77
N GLY A 135 32.76 -23.54 -36.05
CA GLY A 135 34.07 -24.12 -36.37
C GLY A 135 34.60 -25.05 -35.29
#